data_AF-A0A9W6LSJ6-F1
#
_entry.id   AF-A0A9W6LSJ6-F1
#
_cell.length_a   1.000
_cell.length_b   1.000
_cell.length_c   1.000
_cell.angle_alpha   90.00
_cell.angle_beta   90.00
_cell.angle_gamma   90.00
#
_symmetry.space_group_name_H-M   'P 1'
#
loop_
_entity.id
_entity.type
_entity.pdbx_description
1 polymer ?
#
loop_
_entity_poly.entity_id
_entity_poly.type
_entity_poly.pdbx_seq_one_letter_code
_entity_poly.pdbx_strand_id
1 'polypeptide(L)'
;MRYCESMKNITVSVDDETYRRARIKAAAEDTSVSAIVKRFLTEFAAEEAPFERMKREEAELRASIQSFRAGDRLSRDEVHSRR
;
A
#
# COMPACT_ATOMS: atom_id res chain seq x y z
N MET A 1 18.42 31.58 -3.60
CA MET A 1 18.24 31.13 -5.00
C MET A 1 17.24 29.98 -4.96
N ARG A 2 15.97 30.21 -5.34
CA ARG A 2 14.95 29.15 -5.32
C ARG A 2 15.09 28.35 -6.60
N TYR A 3 15.44 27.07 -6.49
CA TYR A 3 15.35 26.15 -7.62
C TYR A 3 13.87 25.97 -7.94
N CYS A 4 13.42 26.46 -9.09
CA CYS A 4 12.16 26.01 -9.67
C CYS A 4 12.37 24.54 -10.03
N GLU A 5 11.90 23.64 -9.18
CA GLU A 5 11.80 22.21 -9.50
C GLU A 5 11.06 22.09 -10.84
N SER A 6 11.68 21.46 -11.83
CA SER A 6 11.08 21.31 -13.15
C SER A 6 9.91 20.35 -13.06
N MET A 7 8.70 20.88 -12.91
CA MET A 7 7.48 20.09 -12.99
C MET A 7 7.43 19.40 -14.35
N LYS A 8 7.50 18.07 -14.36
CA LYS A 8 7.38 17.27 -15.57
C LYS A 8 5.90 17.04 -15.85
N ASN A 9 5.47 17.40 -17.06
CA ASN A 9 4.11 17.11 -17.51
C ASN A 9 4.08 15.72 -18.15
N ILE A 10 3.07 14.94 -17.80
CA ILE A 10 2.80 13.63 -18.40
C ILE A 10 1.44 13.69 -19.09
N THR A 11 1.38 13.17 -20.32
CA THR A 11 0.13 12.99 -21.05
C THR A 11 -0.24 11.51 -21.01
N VAL A 12 -1.43 11.19 -20.53
CA VAL A 12 -1.92 9.82 -20.42
C VAL A 12 -3.25 9.72 -21.18
N SER A 13 -3.34 8.73 -22.07
CA SER A 13 -4.60 8.41 -22.75
C SER A 13 -5.41 7.47 -21.86
N VAL A 14 -6.67 7.85 -21.59
CA VAL A 14 -7.64 7.06 -20.84
C VAL A 14 -8.93 6.96 -21.65
N ASP A 15 -9.71 5.90 -21.43
CA ASP A 15 -11.04 5.81 -22.02
C ASP A 15 -11.99 6.84 -21.40
N ASP A 16 -13.02 7.23 -22.16
CA ASP A 16 -13.96 8.29 -21.77
C ASP A 16 -14.72 7.97 -20.47
N GLU A 17 -15.04 6.70 -20.23
CA GLU A 17 -15.76 6.28 -19.04
C GLU A 17 -14.87 6.37 -17.79
N THR A 18 -13.62 5.92 -17.89
CA THR A 18 -12.62 6.09 -16.83
C THR A 18 -12.39 7.58 -16.52
N TYR A 19 -12.25 8.43 -17.54
CA TYR A 19 -12.12 9.87 -17.34
C TYR A 19 -13.34 10.48 -16.63
N ARG A 20 -14.55 10.10 -17.06
CA ARG A 20 -15.80 10.57 -16.47
C ARG A 20 -15.92 10.18 -15.00
N ARG A 21 -15.68 8.91 -14.68
CA ARG A 21 -15.71 8.40 -13.30
C ARG A 21 -14.64 9.07 -12.42
N ALA A 22 -13.43 9.23 -12.94
CA ALA A 22 -12.35 9.92 -12.24
C ALA A 22 -12.73 11.38 -11.93
N ARG A 23 -13.34 12.09 -12.89
CA ARG A 23 -13.77 13.48 -12.71
C ARG A 23 -14.89 13.62 -11.67
N ILE A 24 -15.88 12.73 -11.70
CA ILE A 24 -16.97 12.72 -10.69
C ILE A 24 -16.39 12.50 -9.30
N LYS A 25 -15.49 11.53 -9.15
CA LYS A 25 -14.83 11.25 -7.87
C LYS A 25 -13.95 12.41 -7.40
N ALA A 26 -13.20 13.03 -8.31
CA ALA A 26 -12.38 14.20 -8.00
C ALA A 26 -13.22 15.37 -7.50
N ALA A 27 -14.34 15.66 -8.18
CA ALA A 27 -15.26 16.71 -7.74
C ALA A 27 -15.89 16.41 -6.38
N ALA A 28 -16.22 15.15 -6.10
CA ALA A 28 -16.75 14.75 -4.79
C ALA A 28 -15.73 14.90 -3.64
N GLU A 29 -14.44 14.75 -3.94
CA GLU A 29 -13.33 14.91 -2.99
C GLU A 29 -12.72 16.33 -3.01
N ASP A 30 -13.38 17.32 -3.64
CA ASP A 30 -12.89 18.71 -3.80
C ASP A 30 -11.46 18.80 -4.37
N THR A 31 -11.12 17.87 -5.26
CA THR A 31 -9.78 17.72 -5.85
C THR A 31 -9.82 17.68 -7.37
N SER A 32 -8.64 17.70 -8.00
CA SER A 32 -8.51 17.58 -9.45
C SER A 32 -8.04 16.19 -9.86
N VAL A 33 -8.34 15.79 -11.10
CA VAL A 33 -7.85 14.52 -11.66
C VAL A 33 -6.32 14.47 -11.64
N SER A 34 -5.65 15.58 -11.93
CA SER A 34 -4.18 15.69 -11.86
C SER A 34 -3.64 15.50 -10.44
N ALA A 35 -4.35 15.98 -9.40
CA ALA A 35 -3.97 15.76 -8.01
C ALA A 35 -4.15 14.29 -7.60
N ILE A 36 -5.21 13.63 -8.05
CA ILE A 36 -5.41 12.18 -7.85
C ILE A 36 -4.30 11.38 -8.53
N VAL A 37 -3.97 11.71 -9.79
CA VAL A 37 -2.89 11.03 -10.53
C VAL A 37 -1.55 11.24 -9.82
N LYS A 38 -1.27 12.45 -9.34
CA LYS A 38 -0.05 12.72 -8.54
C LYS A 38 -0.01 11.87 -7.28
N ARG A 39 -1.11 11.79 -6.52
CA ARG A 39 -1.19 10.97 -5.30
C ARG A 39 -0.98 9.50 -5.63
N PHE A 40 -1.67 8.99 -6.65
CA PHE A 40 -1.54 7.61 -7.10
C PHE A 40 -0.12 7.27 -7.52
N LEU A 41 0.55 8.11 -8.32
CA LEU A 41 1.94 7.87 -8.71
C LEU A 41 2.91 7.95 -7.52
N THR A 42 2.62 8.81 -6.55
CA THR A 42 3.42 8.90 -5.32
C THR A 42 3.25 7.66 -4.47
N GLU A 43 2.02 7.16 -4.31
CA GLU A 43 1.71 5.91 -3.61
C GLU A 43 2.27 4.70 -4.34
N PHE A 44 2.18 4.65 -5.67
CA PHE A 44 2.74 3.57 -6.49
C PHE A 44 4.27 3.50 -6.39
N ALA A 45 4.94 4.65 -6.48
CA ALA A 45 6.39 4.74 -6.27
C ALA A 45 6.76 4.51 -4.80
N ALA A 46 5.86 4.85 -3.87
CA ALA A 46 6.04 4.50 -2.48
C ALA A 46 5.97 2.99 -2.33
N GLU A 47 4.90 2.28 -2.72
CA GLU A 47 4.66 0.84 -2.47
C GLU A 47 5.86 -0.09 -2.71
N GLU A 48 6.72 0.16 -3.71
CA GLU A 48 8.00 -0.55 -3.84
C GLU A 48 8.88 -0.48 -2.57
N ALA A 49 8.90 0.64 -1.85
CA ALA A 49 9.68 0.84 -0.63
C ALA A 49 9.03 0.29 0.66
N PRO A 50 7.74 0.50 1.02
CA PRO A 50 7.08 -0.14 2.15
C PRO A 50 6.86 -1.64 1.95
N PHE A 51 6.55 -2.12 0.74
CA PHE A 51 6.39 -3.56 0.52
C PHE A 51 7.72 -4.27 0.72
N GLU A 52 8.81 -3.76 0.16
CA GLU A 52 10.15 -4.31 0.40
C GLU A 52 10.60 -4.11 1.86
N ARG A 53 10.25 -2.98 2.52
CA ARG A 53 10.51 -2.78 3.95
C ARG A 53 9.76 -3.78 4.81
N MET A 54 8.46 -3.97 4.59
CA MET A 54 7.63 -4.94 5.31
C MET A 54 8.12 -6.37 5.07
N LYS A 55 8.53 -6.70 3.84
CA LYS A 55 9.11 -8.00 3.50
C LYS A 55 10.43 -8.23 4.23
N ARG A 56 11.26 -7.19 4.38
CA ARG A 56 12.49 -7.26 5.19
C ARG A 56 12.19 -7.42 6.68
N GLU A 57 11.27 -6.61 7.22
CA GLU A 57 10.83 -6.72 8.63
C GLU A 57 10.24 -8.11 8.93
N GLU A 58 9.46 -8.67 8.00
CA GLU A 58 8.92 -10.03 8.11
C GLU A 58 10.02 -11.10 8.07
N ALA A 59 10.99 -10.95 7.17
CA ALA A 59 12.13 -11.85 7.08
C ALA A 59 13.01 -11.80 8.34
N GLU A 60 13.26 -10.61 8.89
CA GLU A 60 13.99 -10.40 10.15
C GLU A 60 13.25 -11.02 11.34
N LEU A 61 11.93 -10.77 11.44
CA LEU A 61 11.11 -11.36 12.50
C LEU A 61 11.11 -12.88 12.41
N ARG A 62 10.94 -13.45 11.21
CA ARG A 62 11.01 -14.91 11.00
C ARG A 62 12.38 -15.48 11.35
N ALA A 63 13.46 -14.80 10.97
CA ALA A 63 14.82 -15.22 11.31
C ALA A 63 15.09 -15.15 12.81
N SER A 64 14.43 -14.25 13.55
CA SER A 64 14.54 -14.12 15.00
C SER A 64 13.86 -15.27 15.78
N ILE A 65 12.96 -16.02 15.13
CA ILE A 65 12.27 -17.16 15.76
C ILE A 65 13.22 -18.36 15.77
N GLN A 66 13.94 -18.54 16.87
CA GLN A 66 14.89 -19.65 17.06
C GLN A 66 14.20 -20.97 17.38
N SER A 67 13.02 -20.93 18.01
CA SER A 67 12.18 -22.12 18.22
C SER A 67 10.72 -21.71 18.35
N PHE A 68 9.84 -22.49 17.72
CA PHE A 68 8.40 -22.32 17.79
C PHE A 68 7.76 -23.69 17.96
N ARG A 69 7.05 -23.90 19.06
CA ARG A 69 6.26 -25.11 19.29
C ARG A 69 4.81 -24.71 19.52
N ALA A 70 3.95 -25.10 18.59
CA ALA A 70 2.52 -24.83 18.68
C ALA A 70 1.88 -25.43 19.94
N GLY A 71 2.45 -26.52 20.48
CA GLY A 71 1.99 -27.17 21.72
C GLY A 71 2.21 -26.37 23.01
N ASP A 72 3.03 -25.31 22.99
CA ASP A 72 3.23 -24.44 24.16
C ASP A 72 2.09 -23.43 24.32
N ARG A 73 1.25 -23.25 23.28
CA ARG A 73 0.17 -22.24 23.27
C ARG A 73 -1.15 -22.76 23.82
N LEU A 74 -1.39 -24.07 23.68
CA LEU A 74 -2.63 -24.73 24.06
C LEU A 74 -2.25 -26.07 24.66
N SER A 75 -2.65 -26.30 25.91
CA SER A 75 -2.57 -27.62 26.50
C SER A 75 -3.45 -28.59 25.72
N ARG A 76 -3.10 -29.88 25.75
CA ARG A 76 -3.83 -30.93 25.04
C ARG A 76 -5.32 -30.95 25.41
N ASP A 77 -5.63 -30.60 26.66
CA ASP A 77 -7.01 -30.57 27.18
C ASP A 77 -7.81 -29.39 26.59
N GLU A 78 -7.18 -28.23 26.38
CA GLU A 78 -7.81 -27.08 25.72
C GLU A 78 -8.07 -27.32 24.23
N VAL A 79 -7.26 -28.15 23.55
CA VAL A 79 -7.49 -28.54 22.15
C VAL A 79 -8.72 -29.43 21.99
N HIS A 80 -9.01 -30.26 23.01
CA HIS A 80 -10.16 -31.17 23.01
C HIS A 80 -11.44 -30.57 23.60
N SER A 81 -11.39 -29.31 24.04
CA SER A 81 -12.55 -28.49 24.42
C SER A 81 -13.34 -28.06 23.17
N ARG A 82 -13.93 -29.01 22.43
CA ARG A 82 -15.04 -28.73 21.52
C ARG A 82 -16.33 -29.09 22.24
N ARG A 83 -17.12 -28.08 22.59
CA ARG A 83 -18.51 -28.22 23.02
C ARG A 83 -19.44 -27.89 21.86
#